data_AF-A0A6P2CVF0-F1
#
_entry.id   AF-A0A6P2CVF0-F1
#
_cell.length_a   1.000
_cell.length_b   1.000
_cell.length_c   1.000
_cell.angle_alpha   90.00
_cell.angle_beta   90.00
_cell.angle_gamma   90.00
#
_symmetry.space_group_name_H-M   'P 1'
#
loop_
_entity.id
_entity.type
_entity.pdbx_description
1 polymer ?
#
loop_
_entity_poly.entity_id
_entity_poly.type
_entity_poly.pdbx_seq_one_letter_code
_entity_poly.pdbx_strand_id
1 'polypeptide(L)'
;MQENWRAVSGAEGYEVSDLGRVKCTLHGRVSYVLPHADVAGYSCVSLSVSGKTVRHRLHLLVLETFSGPPREGELCQFKDSDRTNCELTNLYWGAETDEQFRERATKRKTNPGDVVAHFEALTPTGYPGASRSLHWQVRCCRCNSLYVVQGQAFRNGALKCDLCDYPRFSSPTTEEDVLTKSKNRIREYKKWLDMKNRCRNRNHYQQKGIQIHPHWDSDFVQFFRDCGPQPGPDYVLDRYPDGAGNYEPGNTRWATPRQSNENRTWAVKEPALLLQ
;
A
#
# COMPACT_ATOMS: atom_id res chain seq x y z
N MET A 1 -37.26 11.33 -37.79
CA MET A 1 -36.33 12.40 -37.35
C MET A 1 -35.27 12.56 -38.43
N GLN A 2 -34.84 13.78 -38.73
CA GLN A 2 -33.80 14.05 -39.73
C GLN A 2 -32.43 13.91 -39.08
N GLU A 3 -31.52 13.13 -39.71
CA GLU A 3 -30.14 12.96 -39.24
C GLU A 3 -29.39 14.29 -39.36
N ASN A 4 -28.84 14.76 -38.26
CA ASN A 4 -28.13 16.03 -38.18
C ASN A 4 -26.63 15.79 -38.34
N TRP A 5 -25.97 16.54 -39.21
CA TRP A 5 -24.53 16.44 -39.46
C TRP A 5 -23.81 17.70 -38.97
N ARG A 6 -22.62 17.53 -38.38
CA ARG A 6 -21.75 18.61 -37.94
C ARG A 6 -20.30 18.33 -38.31
N ALA A 7 -19.56 19.39 -38.62
CA ALA A 7 -18.13 19.29 -38.89
C ALA A 7 -17.35 18.84 -37.66
N VAL A 8 -16.37 17.96 -37.87
CA VAL A 8 -15.48 17.49 -36.81
C VAL A 8 -14.38 18.54 -36.56
N SER A 9 -14.24 18.97 -35.31
CA SER A 9 -13.19 19.93 -34.92
C SER A 9 -11.80 19.35 -35.17
N GLY A 10 -10.95 20.09 -35.91
CA GLY A 10 -9.59 19.68 -36.25
C GLY A 10 -9.47 18.61 -37.34
N ALA A 11 -10.58 18.16 -37.96
CA ALA A 11 -10.57 17.24 -39.08
C ALA A 11 -11.34 17.81 -40.28
N GLU A 12 -10.68 18.70 -41.02
CA GLU A 12 -11.27 19.36 -42.18
C GLU A 12 -11.79 18.35 -43.21
N GLY A 13 -13.01 18.59 -43.71
CA GLY A 13 -13.69 17.72 -44.67
C GLY A 13 -14.32 16.47 -44.05
N TYR A 14 -14.30 16.31 -42.72
CA TYR A 14 -15.04 15.27 -42.02
C TYR A 14 -16.26 15.83 -41.27
N GLU A 15 -17.36 15.10 -41.34
CA GLU A 15 -18.59 15.38 -40.60
C GLU A 15 -19.04 14.15 -39.83
N VAL A 16 -19.58 14.36 -38.63
CA VAL A 16 -20.18 13.34 -37.78
C VAL A 16 -21.68 13.62 -37.62
N SER A 17 -22.50 12.57 -37.61
CA SER A 17 -23.93 12.67 -37.39
C SER A 17 -24.36 12.38 -35.96
N ASP A 18 -25.56 12.85 -35.60
CA ASP A 18 -26.21 12.51 -34.34
C ASP A 18 -26.63 11.04 -34.24
N LEU A 19 -26.59 10.28 -35.35
CA LEU A 19 -26.76 8.83 -35.39
C LEU A 19 -25.43 8.06 -35.31
N GLY A 20 -24.31 8.73 -35.03
CA GLY A 20 -23.01 8.10 -34.89
C GLY A 20 -22.41 7.66 -36.23
N ARG A 21 -22.73 8.31 -37.34
CA ARG A 21 -22.08 8.06 -38.64
C ARG A 21 -21.03 9.11 -38.91
N VAL A 22 -19.97 8.72 -39.62
CA VAL A 22 -18.92 9.65 -40.05
C VAL A 22 -18.80 9.59 -41.55
N LYS A 23 -18.73 10.77 -42.18
CA LYS A 23 -18.49 10.90 -43.61
C LYS A 23 -17.36 11.89 -43.87
N CYS A 24 -16.71 11.68 -45.00
CA CYS A 24 -15.69 12.55 -45.55
C CYS A 24 -16.21 13.13 -46.86
N THR A 25 -16.14 14.45 -47.01
CA THR A 25 -16.59 15.22 -48.18
C THR A 25 -15.42 15.75 -49.02
N LEU A 26 -14.18 15.36 -48.68
CA LEU A 26 -13.00 15.73 -49.44
C LEU A 26 -13.06 15.21 -50.89
N HIS A 27 -12.44 15.95 -51.80
CA HIS A 27 -12.37 15.63 -53.24
C HIS A 27 -13.74 15.61 -53.95
N GLY A 28 -14.73 16.38 -53.46
CA GLY A 28 -16.03 16.55 -54.13
C GLY A 28 -16.93 15.32 -54.10
N ARG A 29 -16.61 14.31 -53.29
CA ARG A 29 -17.41 13.09 -53.11
C ARG A 29 -17.70 12.86 -51.63
N VAL A 30 -18.88 12.32 -51.34
CA VAL A 30 -19.22 11.86 -49.99
C VAL A 30 -18.82 10.40 -49.86
N SER A 31 -17.99 10.10 -48.87
CA SER A 31 -17.58 8.74 -48.52
C SER A 31 -17.82 8.48 -47.03
N TYR A 32 -18.39 7.33 -46.69
CA TYR A 32 -18.64 6.97 -45.29
C TYR A 32 -17.43 6.27 -44.68
N VAL A 33 -17.05 6.68 -43.48
CA VAL A 33 -15.98 6.05 -42.71
C VAL A 33 -16.60 4.94 -41.90
N LEU A 34 -16.22 3.70 -42.20
CA LEU A 34 -16.73 2.54 -41.49
C LEU A 34 -16.08 2.43 -40.11
N PRO A 35 -16.88 2.31 -39.04
CA PRO A 35 -16.34 2.07 -37.71
C PRO A 35 -15.83 0.63 -37.56
N HIS A 36 -14.91 0.45 -36.62
CA HIS A 36 -14.43 -0.85 -36.15
C HIS A 36 -14.33 -0.85 -34.62
N ALA A 37 -14.50 -2.01 -33.99
CA ALA A 37 -14.35 -2.13 -32.55
C ALA A 37 -12.86 -2.17 -32.14
N ASP A 38 -12.50 -1.48 -31.05
CA ASP A 38 -11.19 -1.64 -30.40
C ASP A 38 -11.14 -2.88 -29.50
N VAL A 39 -9.98 -3.17 -28.91
CA VAL A 39 -9.79 -4.30 -27.97
C VAL A 39 -10.67 -4.22 -26.71
N ALA A 40 -11.21 -3.04 -26.41
CA ALA A 40 -12.13 -2.83 -25.29
C ALA A 40 -13.61 -2.79 -25.76
N GLY A 41 -13.88 -3.07 -27.03
CA GLY A 41 -15.21 -3.13 -27.62
C GLY A 41 -15.79 -1.78 -28.03
N TYR A 42 -15.03 -0.68 -27.97
CA TYR A 42 -15.53 0.64 -28.36
C TYR A 42 -15.46 0.83 -29.88
N SER A 43 -16.54 1.35 -30.46
CA SER A 43 -16.58 1.76 -31.86
C SER A 43 -15.61 2.91 -32.14
N CYS A 44 -14.74 2.73 -33.13
CA CYS A 44 -13.66 3.64 -33.50
C CYS A 44 -13.67 3.92 -35.00
N VAL A 45 -13.28 5.13 -35.39
CA VAL A 45 -13.09 5.56 -36.78
C VAL A 45 -11.69 6.14 -36.95
N SER A 46 -11.14 6.01 -38.15
CA SER A 46 -9.82 6.57 -38.47
C SER A 46 -9.99 7.73 -39.44
N LEU A 47 -9.57 8.93 -39.03
CA LEU A 47 -9.67 10.15 -39.82
C LEU A 47 -8.27 10.51 -40.34
N SER A 48 -8.16 10.86 -41.61
CA SER A 48 -6.88 11.16 -42.26
C SER A 48 -6.84 12.62 -42.70
N VAL A 49 -5.98 13.41 -42.05
CA VAL A 49 -5.82 14.85 -42.33
C VAL A 49 -4.36 15.11 -42.67
N SER A 50 -4.10 15.75 -43.81
CA SER A 50 -2.74 16.12 -44.27
C SER A 50 -1.74 14.96 -44.22
N GLY A 51 -2.16 13.77 -44.65
CA GLY A 51 -1.34 12.55 -44.69
C GLY A 51 -1.13 11.85 -43.33
N LYS A 52 -1.70 12.37 -42.23
CA LYS A 52 -1.66 11.72 -40.91
C LYS A 52 -3.02 11.12 -40.58
N THR A 53 -3.03 9.83 -40.25
CA THR A 53 -4.24 9.13 -39.80
C THR A 53 -4.28 9.06 -38.28
N VAL A 54 -5.33 9.60 -37.67
CA VAL A 54 -5.58 9.54 -36.23
C VAL A 54 -6.84 8.71 -35.98
N ARG A 55 -6.77 7.81 -35.00
CA ARG A 55 -7.91 6.99 -34.57
C ARG A 55 -8.70 7.75 -33.51
N HIS A 56 -9.99 7.91 -33.75
CA HIS A 56 -10.95 8.52 -32.83
C HIS A 56 -11.95 7.48 -32.33
N ARG A 57 -12.33 7.60 -31.05
CA ARG A 57 -13.48 6.88 -30.50
C ARG A 57 -14.75 7.58 -30.91
N LEU A 58 -15.65 6.85 -31.55
CA LEU A 58 -16.82 7.43 -32.21
C LEU A 58 -17.77 8.11 -31.22
N HIS A 59 -17.99 7.50 -30.06
CA HIS A 59 -18.83 8.08 -29.00
C HIS A 59 -18.32 9.42 -28.47
N LEU A 60 -17.00 9.58 -28.29
CA LEU A 60 -16.41 10.86 -27.89
C LEU A 60 -16.54 11.90 -29.01
N LEU A 61 -16.29 11.47 -30.26
CA LEU A 61 -16.41 12.34 -31.42
C LEU A 61 -17.82 12.93 -31.55
N VAL A 62 -18.85 12.09 -31.37
CA VAL A 62 -20.26 12.52 -31.40
C VAL A 62 -20.54 13.48 -30.23
N LEU A 63 -20.25 13.10 -28.98
CA LEU A 63 -20.55 13.95 -27.82
C LEU A 63 -19.81 15.28 -27.84
N GLU A 64 -18.51 15.29 -28.14
CA GLU A 64 -17.73 16.53 -28.20
C GLU A 64 -18.25 17.48 -29.29
N THR A 65 -18.71 16.94 -30.42
CA THR A 65 -19.23 17.76 -31.53
C THR A 65 -20.63 18.33 -31.26
N PHE A 66 -21.49 17.57 -30.57
CA PHE A 66 -22.88 17.97 -30.35
C PHE A 66 -23.12 18.63 -28.99
N SER A 67 -22.42 18.19 -27.95
CA SER A 67 -22.58 18.60 -26.55
C SER A 67 -21.37 19.34 -25.97
N GLY A 68 -20.25 19.37 -26.69
CA GLY A 68 -19.01 20.01 -26.21
C GLY A 68 -18.17 19.09 -25.31
N PRO A 69 -17.04 19.60 -24.78
CA PRO A 69 -16.13 18.82 -23.95
C PRO A 69 -16.78 18.45 -22.59
N PRO A 70 -16.36 17.34 -21.96
CA PRO A 70 -16.84 16.95 -20.64
C PRO A 70 -16.43 17.97 -19.57
N ARG A 71 -17.22 18.05 -18.49
CA ARG A 71 -16.78 18.73 -17.26
C ARG A 71 -15.71 17.90 -16.55
N GLU A 72 -15.01 18.52 -15.60
CA GLU A 72 -14.02 17.81 -14.80
C GLU A 72 -14.65 16.61 -14.07
N GLY A 73 -14.09 15.41 -14.30
CA GLY A 73 -14.57 14.16 -13.72
C GLY A 73 -15.68 13.43 -14.49
N GLU A 74 -16.23 14.02 -15.55
CA GLU A 74 -17.22 13.35 -16.39
C GLU A 74 -16.57 12.40 -17.41
N LEU A 75 -17.25 11.29 -17.68
CA LEU A 75 -16.92 10.31 -18.70
C LEU A 75 -18.12 10.12 -19.63
N CYS A 76 -17.87 9.63 -20.85
CA CYS A 76 -18.94 9.27 -21.77
C CYS A 76 -19.66 8.01 -21.27
N GLN A 77 -20.98 8.10 -21.14
CA GLN A 77 -21.87 7.03 -20.71
C GLN A 77 -22.81 6.60 -21.84
N PHE A 78 -23.21 5.33 -21.83
CA PHE A 78 -24.14 4.71 -22.79
C PHE A 78 -25.41 4.27 -22.04
N LYS A 79 -26.59 4.72 -22.46
CA LYS A 79 -27.85 4.39 -21.76
C LYS A 79 -28.22 2.91 -21.88
N ASP A 80 -27.88 2.28 -22.99
CA ASP A 80 -28.15 0.87 -23.28
C ASP A 80 -26.98 -0.08 -22.94
N SER A 81 -25.87 0.45 -22.44
CA SER A 81 -24.62 -0.28 -22.19
C SER A 81 -23.95 -0.89 -23.44
N ASP A 82 -24.45 -0.64 -24.65
CA ASP A 82 -23.85 -1.10 -25.91
C ASP A 82 -22.82 -0.08 -26.41
N ARG A 83 -21.54 -0.47 -26.33
CA ARG A 83 -20.39 0.37 -26.72
C ARG A 83 -20.29 0.63 -28.23
N THR A 84 -21.13 -0.03 -29.03
CA THR A 84 -21.22 0.17 -30.48
C THR A 84 -22.32 1.15 -30.86
N ASN A 85 -23.34 1.33 -30.03
CA ASN A 85 -24.42 2.29 -30.24
C ASN A 85 -23.97 3.72 -29.88
N CYS A 86 -23.44 4.42 -30.87
CA CYS A 86 -22.92 5.79 -30.72
C CYS A 86 -23.94 6.87 -31.12
N GLU A 87 -25.25 6.58 -31.11
CA GLU A 87 -26.28 7.61 -31.32
C GLU A 87 -26.25 8.63 -30.19
N LEU A 88 -26.34 9.93 -30.52
CA LEU A 88 -26.30 11.02 -29.56
C LEU A 88 -27.37 10.88 -28.46
N THR A 89 -28.54 10.34 -28.80
CA THR A 89 -29.63 10.07 -27.85
C THR A 89 -29.28 9.00 -26.81
N ASN A 90 -28.35 8.10 -27.14
CA ASN A 90 -27.84 7.04 -26.27
C ASN A 90 -26.63 7.50 -25.42
N LEU A 91 -25.98 8.59 -25.82
CA LEU A 91 -24.75 9.09 -25.20
C LEU A 91 -25.02 10.27 -24.26
N TYR A 92 -24.23 10.39 -23.19
CA TYR A 92 -24.20 11.59 -22.35
C TYR A 92 -22.89 11.66 -21.55
N TRP A 93 -22.52 12.87 -21.12
CA TRP A 93 -21.49 13.07 -20.11
C TRP A 93 -22.07 12.80 -18.72
N GLY A 94 -21.42 11.93 -17.95
CA GLY A 94 -21.85 11.61 -16.60
C GLY A 94 -20.68 11.18 -15.74
N ALA A 95 -20.88 11.23 -14.42
CA ALA A 95 -19.91 10.67 -13.49
C ALA A 95 -19.69 9.17 -13.74
N GLU A 96 -18.48 8.68 -13.47
CA GLU A 96 -18.20 7.24 -13.41
C GLU A 96 -19.07 6.63 -12.30
N THR A 97 -19.79 5.54 -12.59
CA THR A 97 -20.52 4.82 -11.54
C THR A 97 -19.55 3.99 -10.69
N ASP A 98 -19.91 3.73 -9.43
CA ASP A 98 -19.11 2.86 -8.54
C ASP A 98 -18.82 1.49 -9.16
N GLU A 99 -19.77 0.94 -9.91
CA GLU A 99 -19.63 -0.35 -10.58
C GLU A 99 -18.60 -0.30 -11.72
N GLN A 100 -18.71 0.71 -12.59
CA GLN A 100 -17.75 0.93 -13.68
C GLN A 100 -16.34 1.16 -13.15
N PHE A 101 -16.24 1.95 -12.08
CA PHE A 101 -14.98 2.18 -11.39
C PHE A 101 -14.38 0.87 -10.86
N ARG A 102 -15.19 0.02 -10.20
CA ARG A 102 -14.75 -1.29 -9.69
C ARG A 102 -14.30 -2.22 -10.82
N GLU A 103 -15.05 -2.32 -11.91
CA GLU A 103 -14.70 -3.16 -13.07
C GLU A 103 -13.37 -2.72 -13.71
N ARG A 104 -13.17 -1.40 -13.86
CA ARG A 104 -11.92 -0.84 -14.39
C ARG A 104 -10.74 -1.06 -13.44
N ALA A 105 -10.99 -0.97 -12.13
CA ALA A 105 -9.98 -1.14 -11.10
C ALA A 105 -9.47 -2.59 -11.02
N THR A 106 -10.35 -3.59 -11.10
CA THR A 106 -10.00 -5.02 -11.00
C THR A 106 -9.21 -5.53 -12.19
N LYS A 107 -9.43 -4.97 -13.39
CA LYS A 107 -8.61 -5.27 -14.60
C LYS A 107 -7.11 -4.98 -14.42
N ARG A 108 -6.69 -4.22 -13.38
CA ARG A 108 -5.28 -3.84 -13.14
C ARG A 108 -4.46 -4.83 -12.27
N LYS A 109 -4.80 -6.13 -12.30
CA LYS A 109 -4.09 -7.22 -11.57
C LYS A 109 -4.16 -7.16 -10.04
N THR A 110 -5.13 -6.43 -9.50
CA THR A 110 -5.44 -6.46 -8.06
C THR A 110 -6.93 -6.57 -7.94
N ASN A 111 -7.38 -7.57 -7.18
CA ASN A 111 -8.79 -7.89 -6.98
C ASN A 111 -9.12 -7.87 -5.49
N PRO A 112 -10.39 -7.60 -5.13
CA PRO A 112 -10.89 -7.84 -3.78
C PRO A 112 -10.55 -9.27 -3.32
N GLY A 113 -10.04 -9.40 -2.11
CA GLY A 113 -9.62 -10.67 -1.52
C GLY A 113 -8.17 -11.08 -1.84
N ASP A 114 -7.47 -10.41 -2.75
CA ASP A 114 -6.03 -10.66 -2.95
C ASP A 114 -5.29 -10.40 -1.64
N VAL A 115 -4.38 -11.30 -1.27
CA VAL A 115 -3.53 -11.15 -0.07
C VAL A 115 -2.06 -11.08 -0.48
N VAL A 116 -1.39 -9.98 -0.12
CA VAL A 116 0.05 -9.81 -0.31
C VAL A 116 0.72 -9.51 1.02
N ALA A 117 1.73 -10.29 1.36
CA ALA A 117 2.37 -10.35 2.68
C ALA A 117 1.38 -10.64 3.83
N HIS A 118 0.70 -9.62 4.33
CA HIS A 118 -0.33 -9.74 5.38
C HIS A 118 -1.44 -8.68 5.25
N PHE A 119 -1.55 -8.08 4.07
CA PHE A 119 -2.62 -7.16 3.73
C PHE A 119 -3.54 -7.83 2.72
N GLU A 120 -4.83 -7.67 2.93
CA GLU A 120 -5.91 -8.09 2.04
C GLU A 120 -6.48 -6.87 1.34
N ALA A 121 -6.59 -6.93 0.02
CA ALA A 121 -7.28 -5.91 -0.76
C ALA A 121 -8.79 -6.00 -0.52
N LEU A 122 -9.42 -4.88 -0.12
CA LEU A 122 -10.87 -4.83 0.09
C LEU A 122 -11.58 -4.22 -1.13
N THR A 123 -11.40 -2.92 -1.32
CA THR A 123 -12.09 -2.17 -2.36
C THR A 123 -11.15 -1.13 -2.96
N PRO A 124 -11.28 -0.83 -4.26
CA PRO A 124 -10.60 0.32 -4.83
C PRO A 124 -11.22 1.62 -4.28
N THR A 125 -10.40 2.63 -3.97
CA THR A 125 -10.84 3.90 -3.36
C THR A 125 -10.74 5.10 -4.28
N GLY A 126 -10.33 4.89 -5.52
CA GLY A 126 -10.16 5.94 -6.51
C GLY A 126 -8.76 6.53 -6.53
N TYR A 127 -8.71 7.83 -6.79
CA TYR A 127 -7.51 8.62 -7.01
C TYR A 127 -7.47 9.75 -5.97
N PRO A 128 -7.01 9.49 -4.73
CA PRO A 128 -6.94 10.52 -3.70
C PRO A 128 -6.03 11.68 -4.14
N GLY A 129 -6.56 12.91 -4.11
CA GLY A 129 -5.85 14.13 -4.50
C GLY A 129 -5.52 14.20 -6.00
N ALA A 130 -4.35 14.73 -6.34
CA ALA A 130 -3.88 14.88 -7.73
C ALA A 130 -3.22 13.61 -8.32
N SER A 131 -3.29 12.47 -7.62
CA SER A 131 -2.62 11.24 -8.03
C SER A 131 -3.31 10.59 -9.24
N ARG A 132 -2.58 10.29 -10.32
CA ARG A 132 -3.07 9.46 -11.43
C ARG A 132 -3.03 7.95 -11.14
N SER A 133 -2.57 7.56 -9.95
CA SER A 133 -2.45 6.16 -9.52
C SER A 133 -3.67 5.72 -8.72
N LEU A 134 -4.23 4.57 -9.10
CA LEU A 134 -5.36 3.93 -8.43
C LEU A 134 -4.93 3.45 -7.04
N HIS A 135 -5.67 3.89 -6.03
CA HIS A 135 -5.50 3.45 -4.64
C HIS A 135 -6.55 2.40 -4.25
N TRP A 136 -6.18 1.63 -3.25
CA TRP A 136 -6.96 0.54 -2.70
C TRP A 136 -7.06 0.70 -1.19
N GLN A 137 -8.27 0.46 -0.67
CA GLN A 137 -8.46 0.16 0.73
C GLN A 137 -7.98 -1.26 0.96
N VAL A 138 -6.99 -1.40 1.82
CA VAL A 138 -6.47 -2.70 2.25
C VAL A 138 -6.69 -2.85 3.74
N ARG A 139 -6.91 -4.09 4.17
CA ARG A 139 -7.00 -4.46 5.58
C ARG A 139 -5.77 -5.25 5.94
N CYS A 140 -5.13 -4.90 7.04
CA CYS A 140 -4.16 -5.79 7.66
C CYS A 140 -4.88 -7.01 8.23
N CYS A 141 -4.56 -8.22 7.77
CA CYS A 141 -5.18 -9.47 8.25
C CYS A 141 -4.88 -9.79 9.72
N ARG A 142 -4.01 -9.00 10.38
CA ARG A 142 -3.53 -9.29 11.75
C ARG A 142 -4.18 -8.42 12.81
N CYS A 143 -4.28 -7.12 12.55
CA CYS A 143 -4.87 -6.16 13.47
C CYS A 143 -6.14 -5.52 12.93
N ASN A 144 -6.58 -5.90 11.72
CA ASN A 144 -7.73 -5.36 11.02
C ASN A 144 -7.70 -3.85 10.72
N SER A 145 -6.56 -3.18 10.95
CA SER A 145 -6.38 -1.78 10.57
C SER A 145 -6.52 -1.59 9.06
N LEU A 146 -7.19 -0.50 8.70
CA LEU A 146 -7.50 -0.13 7.33
C LEU A 146 -6.50 0.92 6.84
N TYR A 147 -6.03 0.74 5.61
CA TYR A 147 -5.09 1.64 4.95
C TYR A 147 -5.57 1.95 3.54
N VAL A 148 -5.27 3.16 3.06
CA VAL A 148 -5.44 3.54 1.66
C VAL A 148 -4.06 3.59 1.02
N VAL A 149 -3.80 2.70 0.06
CA VAL A 149 -2.46 2.47 -0.49
C VAL A 149 -2.48 2.43 -2.01
N GLN A 150 -1.37 2.79 -2.66
CA GLN A 150 -1.23 2.62 -4.10
C GLN A 150 -1.28 1.14 -4.47
N GLY A 151 -2.03 0.78 -5.52
CA GLY A 151 -2.15 -0.62 -5.96
C GLY A 151 -0.81 -1.27 -6.31
N GLN A 152 0.15 -0.49 -6.84
CA GLN A 152 1.51 -0.99 -7.11
C GLN A 152 2.29 -1.32 -5.83
N ALA A 153 2.18 -0.47 -4.79
CA ALA A 153 2.86 -0.71 -3.51
C ALA A 153 2.30 -1.95 -2.81
N PHE A 154 0.98 -2.17 -2.90
CA PHE A 154 0.34 -3.41 -2.45
C PHE A 154 0.91 -4.64 -3.15
N ARG A 155 0.88 -4.67 -4.49
CA ARG A 155 1.38 -5.82 -5.28
C ARG A 155 2.85 -6.14 -5.05
N ASN A 156 3.68 -5.11 -4.87
CA ASN A 156 5.12 -5.29 -4.64
C ASN A 156 5.44 -5.66 -3.18
N GLY A 157 4.45 -5.79 -2.31
CA GLY A 157 4.64 -6.15 -0.89
C GLY A 157 5.36 -5.08 -0.08
N ALA A 158 5.31 -3.81 -0.50
CA ALA A 158 6.05 -2.72 0.12
C ALA A 158 5.36 -2.12 1.36
N LEU A 159 4.16 -2.59 1.70
CA LEU A 159 3.32 -2.01 2.75
C LEU A 159 3.80 -2.39 4.16
N LYS A 160 3.65 -1.44 5.08
CA LYS A 160 3.87 -1.62 6.52
C LYS A 160 2.60 -1.22 7.27
N CYS A 161 2.35 -1.90 8.38
CA CYS A 161 1.20 -1.65 9.24
C CYS A 161 1.70 -0.78 10.41
N ASP A 162 1.03 0.33 10.68
CA ASP A 162 1.42 1.30 11.73
C ASP A 162 0.92 0.89 13.13
N LEU A 163 -0.21 0.20 13.20
CA LEU A 163 -0.87 -0.22 14.45
C LEU A 163 -0.46 -1.62 14.87
N CYS A 164 -0.17 -2.44 13.87
CA CYS A 164 0.63 -3.61 14.04
C CYS A 164 1.95 -3.33 13.37
N ASP A 165 3.00 -3.05 14.12
CA ASP A 165 4.33 -3.33 13.60
C ASP A 165 4.42 -4.86 13.50
N TYR A 166 3.77 -5.46 12.47
CA TYR A 166 3.46 -6.88 12.25
C TYR A 166 3.70 -7.68 13.54
N PRO A 167 2.73 -7.97 14.44
CA PRO A 167 3.04 -8.25 15.83
C PRO A 167 3.90 -9.51 15.89
N ARG A 168 5.20 -9.29 15.98
CA ARG A 168 6.17 -10.36 15.88
C ARG A 168 6.65 -10.71 17.27
N PHE A 169 6.16 -10.07 18.34
CA PHE A 169 6.56 -10.38 19.72
C PHE A 169 5.45 -10.11 20.75
N SER A 170 5.04 -11.13 21.49
CA SER A 170 4.28 -11.06 22.75
C SER A 170 5.25 -11.10 23.94
N SER A 171 5.01 -10.33 24.99
CA SER A 171 5.67 -10.58 26.27
C SER A 171 4.98 -11.75 26.95
N PRO A 172 5.70 -12.83 27.27
CA PRO A 172 5.18 -13.94 28.03
C PRO A 172 4.98 -13.45 29.47
N THR A 173 3.87 -13.85 30.10
CA THR A 173 3.58 -13.48 31.49
C THR A 173 3.97 -14.59 32.47
N THR A 174 4.23 -15.79 31.95
CA THR A 174 4.62 -16.98 32.71
C THR A 174 5.80 -17.70 32.04
N GLU A 175 6.44 -18.61 32.75
CA GLU A 175 7.45 -19.50 32.16
C GLU A 175 6.84 -20.50 31.17
N GLU A 176 5.62 -20.97 31.45
CA GLU A 176 4.87 -21.85 30.54
C GLU A 176 4.65 -21.18 29.17
N ASP A 177 4.38 -19.88 29.16
CA ASP A 177 4.30 -19.09 27.93
C ASP A 177 5.63 -19.08 27.16
N VAL A 178 6.77 -19.04 27.85
CA VAL A 178 8.09 -19.06 27.21
C VAL A 178 8.37 -20.39 26.53
N LEU A 179 7.90 -21.49 27.13
CA LEU A 179 8.10 -22.85 26.63
C LEU A 179 7.15 -23.19 25.49
N THR A 180 5.92 -22.68 25.52
CA THR A 180 4.86 -23.01 24.57
C THR A 180 4.81 -22.07 23.37
N LYS A 181 5.18 -20.79 23.53
CA LYS A 181 5.17 -19.81 22.43
C LYS A 181 6.42 -19.93 21.56
N SER A 182 6.26 -19.66 20.27
CA SER A 182 7.41 -19.57 19.36
C SER A 182 8.40 -18.52 19.87
N LYS A 183 9.65 -18.91 20.17
CA LYS A 183 10.69 -18.02 20.74
C LYS A 183 10.95 -16.78 19.90
N ASN A 184 10.87 -16.91 18.58
CA ASN A 184 10.95 -15.80 17.63
C ASN A 184 9.75 -14.82 17.70
N ARG A 185 8.84 -15.06 18.66
CA ARG A 185 7.70 -14.23 19.03
C ARG A 185 7.72 -13.74 20.48
N ILE A 186 8.87 -13.75 21.16
CA ILE A 186 9.03 -13.26 22.53
C ILE A 186 9.94 -12.02 22.58
N ARG A 187 9.48 -10.90 23.18
CA ARG A 187 10.24 -9.62 23.17
C ARG A 187 11.58 -9.74 23.89
N GLU A 188 11.55 -10.46 24.99
CA GLU A 188 12.65 -10.74 25.89
C GLU A 188 13.69 -11.63 25.20
N TYR A 189 13.24 -12.56 24.33
CA TYR A 189 14.12 -13.40 23.51
C TYR A 189 14.94 -12.57 22.53
N LYS A 190 14.35 -11.52 21.95
CA LYS A 190 15.11 -10.56 21.13
C LYS A 190 16.16 -9.81 21.93
N LYS A 191 15.80 -9.29 23.11
CA LYS A 191 16.73 -8.56 23.97
C LYS A 191 17.88 -9.46 24.46
N TRP A 192 17.58 -10.75 24.70
CA TRP A 192 18.55 -11.79 24.98
C TRP A 192 19.51 -12.02 23.80
N LEU A 193 19.00 -12.11 22.57
CA LEU A 193 19.85 -12.18 21.37
C LEU A 193 20.70 -10.91 21.17
N ASP A 194 20.14 -9.73 21.42
CA ASP A 194 20.87 -8.46 21.34
C ASP A 194 22.00 -8.38 22.39
N MET A 195 21.76 -8.88 23.60
CA MET A 195 22.80 -9.05 24.63
C MET A 195 23.93 -9.96 24.13
N LYS A 196 23.59 -11.11 23.55
CA LYS A 196 24.57 -12.05 22.95
C LYS A 196 25.37 -11.40 21.82
N ASN A 197 24.68 -10.69 20.94
CA ASN A 197 25.31 -9.98 19.83
C ASN A 197 26.26 -8.87 20.32
N ARG A 198 25.88 -8.11 21.36
CA ARG A 198 26.74 -7.10 21.98
C ARG A 198 28.06 -7.69 22.47
N CYS A 199 28.03 -8.78 23.23
CA CYS A 199 29.25 -9.36 23.80
C CYS A 199 30.11 -10.10 22.77
N ARG A 200 29.49 -10.71 21.74
CA ARG A 200 30.21 -11.55 20.76
C ARG A 200 30.71 -10.80 19.52
N ASN A 201 29.98 -9.77 19.08
CA ASN A 201 30.20 -9.15 17.77
C ASN A 201 30.54 -7.66 17.84
N ARG A 202 30.61 -7.04 19.02
CA ARG A 202 31.00 -5.64 19.17
C ARG A 202 32.31 -5.48 19.93
N ASN A 203 33.33 -5.00 19.22
CA ASN A 203 34.70 -4.84 19.71
C ASN A 203 34.79 -4.10 21.04
N HIS A 204 33.97 -3.09 21.28
CA HIS A 204 34.03 -2.31 22.52
C HIS A 204 33.53 -3.07 23.76
N TYR A 205 32.72 -4.12 23.62
CA TYR A 205 32.38 -5.02 24.74
C TYR A 205 33.49 -6.04 24.97
N GLN A 206 34.06 -6.58 23.88
CA GLN A 206 35.15 -7.56 23.94
C GLN A 206 36.43 -6.99 24.54
N GLN A 207 36.82 -5.79 24.13
CA GLN A 207 37.98 -5.06 24.68
C GLN A 207 37.84 -4.79 26.19
N LYS A 208 36.61 -4.76 26.70
CA LYS A 208 36.31 -4.55 28.12
C LYS A 208 36.14 -5.85 28.90
N GLY A 209 36.25 -7.00 28.24
CA GLY A 209 36.03 -8.30 28.89
C GLY A 209 34.61 -8.52 29.39
N ILE A 210 33.62 -7.80 28.85
CA ILE A 210 32.22 -7.94 29.30
C ILE A 210 31.64 -9.22 28.72
N GLN A 211 31.19 -10.09 29.61
CA GLN A 211 30.66 -11.41 29.31
C GLN A 211 29.20 -11.54 29.73
N ILE A 212 28.63 -12.70 29.38
CA ILE A 212 27.27 -13.13 29.69
C ILE A 212 27.39 -14.26 30.70
N HIS A 213 26.52 -14.26 31.70
CA HIS A 213 26.43 -15.35 32.65
C HIS A 213 26.30 -16.71 31.91
N PRO A 214 27.09 -17.75 32.26
CA PRO A 214 27.14 -18.99 31.48
C PRO A 214 25.79 -19.62 31.20
N HIS A 215 24.88 -19.64 32.20
CA HIS A 215 23.54 -20.21 32.02
C HIS A 215 22.68 -19.37 31.08
N TRP A 216 22.83 -18.05 31.07
CA TRP A 216 22.11 -17.20 30.13
C TRP A 216 22.65 -17.36 28.72
N ASP A 217 23.91 -17.74 28.51
CA ASP A 217 24.44 -17.88 27.17
C ASP A 217 23.80 -19.04 26.38
N SER A 218 23.40 -20.12 27.07
CA SER A 218 22.75 -21.28 26.45
C SER A 218 21.25 -21.39 26.72
N ASP A 219 20.74 -20.81 27.81
CA ASP A 219 19.37 -21.01 28.26
C ASP A 219 18.58 -19.69 28.37
N PHE A 220 17.64 -19.51 27.43
CA PHE A 220 16.72 -18.38 27.46
C PHE A 220 15.70 -18.45 28.61
N VAL A 221 15.28 -19.65 29.00
CA VAL A 221 14.28 -19.82 30.08
C VAL A 221 14.89 -19.33 31.39
N GLN A 222 16.15 -19.68 31.66
CA GLN A 222 16.85 -19.19 32.84
C GLN A 222 17.02 -17.66 32.82
N PHE A 223 17.40 -17.08 31.67
CA PHE A 223 17.41 -15.62 31.51
C PHE A 223 16.05 -14.99 31.83
N PHE A 224 14.96 -15.58 31.33
CA PHE A 224 13.62 -15.06 31.55
C PHE A 224 13.17 -15.21 33.02
N ARG A 225 13.52 -16.30 33.70
CA ARG A 225 13.26 -16.46 35.14
C ARG A 225 13.95 -15.38 35.97
N ASP A 226 15.21 -15.09 35.65
CA ASP A 226 16.01 -14.15 36.44
C ASP A 226 15.63 -12.68 36.14
N CYS A 227 15.28 -12.35 34.90
CA CYS A 227 14.97 -10.97 34.47
C CYS A 227 13.48 -10.62 34.49
N GLY A 228 12.61 -11.62 34.36
CA GLY A 228 11.15 -11.43 34.24
C GLY A 228 10.70 -10.73 32.94
N PRO A 229 9.38 -10.50 32.82
CA PRO A 229 8.80 -9.83 31.66
C PRO A 229 9.27 -8.38 31.54
N GLN A 230 9.48 -7.93 30.31
CA GLN A 230 9.83 -6.55 30.04
C GLN A 230 8.64 -5.63 30.39
N PRO A 231 8.79 -4.59 31.24
CA PRO A 231 7.66 -3.79 31.71
C PRO A 231 6.93 -2.97 30.62
N GLY A 232 7.59 -2.66 29.52
CA GLY A 232 7.01 -1.89 28.42
C GLY A 232 7.90 -1.91 27.18
N PRO A 233 7.38 -1.52 26.00
CA PRO A 233 8.05 -1.72 24.71
C PRO A 233 9.42 -1.03 24.59
N ASP A 234 9.59 0.11 25.24
CA ASP A 234 10.78 0.96 25.11
C ASP A 234 11.90 0.62 26.12
N TYR A 235 11.67 -0.37 26.99
CA TYR A 235 12.69 -0.81 27.93
C TYR A 235 13.87 -1.49 27.22
N VAL A 236 15.04 -1.31 27.81
CA VAL A 236 16.31 -1.87 27.36
C VAL A 236 16.95 -2.67 28.49
N LEU A 237 17.82 -3.62 28.12
CA LEU A 237 18.58 -4.40 29.07
C LEU A 237 19.87 -3.64 29.43
N ASP A 238 19.94 -3.21 30.69
CA ASP A 238 20.98 -2.37 31.26
C ASP A 238 21.75 -3.12 32.35
N ARG A 239 23.04 -2.79 32.55
CA ARG A 239 23.86 -3.40 33.60
C ARG A 239 23.94 -2.48 34.81
N TYR A 240 23.35 -2.90 35.91
CA TYR A 240 23.20 -2.12 37.13
C TYR A 240 23.17 -3.07 38.33
N PRO A 241 23.87 -2.79 39.43
CA PRO A 241 24.51 -1.51 39.78
C PRO A 241 25.85 -1.20 39.12
N ASP A 242 26.51 -2.19 38.50
CA ASP A 242 27.84 -2.04 37.91
C ASP A 242 27.78 -2.03 36.37
N GLY A 243 27.90 -0.83 35.79
CA GLY A 243 27.92 -0.65 34.34
C GLY A 243 29.14 -1.24 33.63
N ALA A 244 30.24 -1.48 34.36
CA ALA A 244 31.46 -2.11 33.87
C ALA A 244 31.43 -3.65 33.99
N GLY A 245 30.57 -4.19 34.87
CA GLY A 245 30.41 -5.62 35.11
C GLY A 245 29.74 -6.39 33.97
N ASN A 246 29.47 -7.68 34.22
CA ASN A 246 28.90 -8.62 33.26
C ASN A 246 27.36 -8.56 33.19
N TYR A 247 26.78 -9.18 32.17
CA TYR A 247 25.35 -9.50 32.16
C TYR A 247 25.09 -10.74 33.00
N GLU A 248 24.66 -10.54 34.25
CA GLU A 248 24.40 -11.61 35.21
C GLU A 248 23.24 -11.25 36.15
N PRO A 249 22.64 -12.26 36.83
CA PRO A 249 21.69 -12.01 37.91
C PRO A 249 22.31 -11.06 38.95
N GLY A 250 21.56 -10.05 39.37
CA GLY A 250 22.03 -9.04 40.33
C GLY A 250 22.81 -7.88 39.72
N ASN A 251 23.27 -7.98 38.47
CA ASN A 251 23.89 -6.86 37.74
C ASN A 251 23.16 -6.50 36.43
N THR A 252 21.91 -6.94 36.25
CA THR A 252 21.13 -6.70 35.03
C THR A 252 19.70 -6.30 35.39
N ARG A 253 19.16 -5.27 34.71
CA ARG A 253 17.77 -4.83 34.88
C ARG A 253 17.12 -4.37 33.57
N TRP A 254 15.79 -4.37 33.56
CA TRP A 254 15.02 -3.59 32.60
C TRP A 254 15.10 -2.10 32.96
N ALA A 255 15.60 -1.28 32.06
CA ALA A 255 15.72 0.16 32.24
C ALA A 255 15.02 0.93 31.13
N THR A 256 14.47 2.09 31.46
CA THR A 256 14.05 3.08 30.47
C THR A 256 15.27 3.69 29.77
N PRO A 257 15.12 4.29 28.58
CA PRO A 257 16.22 4.96 27.89
C PRO A 257 16.89 6.03 28.76
N ARG A 258 16.11 6.75 29.57
CA ARG A 258 16.64 7.74 30.53
C ARG A 258 17.52 7.09 31.60
N GLN A 259 17.02 6.04 32.27
CA GLN A 259 17.78 5.34 33.32
C GLN A 259 19.09 4.73 32.79
N SER A 260 19.07 4.15 31.59
CA SER A 260 20.29 3.59 30.99
C SER A 260 21.29 4.67 30.59
N ASN A 261 20.81 5.83 30.09
CA ASN A 261 21.67 6.97 29.79
C ASN A 261 22.34 7.57 31.03
N GLU A 262 21.60 7.66 32.14
CA GLU A 262 22.14 8.08 33.44
C GLU A 262 23.16 7.05 33.99
N ASN A 263 23.11 5.80 33.51
CA ASN A 263 23.97 4.69 33.93
C ASN A 263 25.21 4.45 33.05
N ARG A 264 25.63 5.45 32.26
CA ARG A 264 26.76 5.32 31.33
C ARG A 264 28.16 5.35 31.97
N THR A 265 28.24 5.55 33.28
CA THR A 265 29.49 5.63 34.04
C THR A 265 30.03 4.24 34.36
N TRP A 266 31.35 4.03 34.29
CA TRP A 266 32.01 2.76 34.68
C TRP A 266 32.24 2.62 36.19
N ALA A 267 31.43 3.28 37.01
CA ALA A 267 31.50 3.20 38.45
C ALA A 267 30.37 2.30 38.97
N VAL A 268 30.68 1.48 39.97
CA VAL A 268 29.66 0.75 40.75
C VAL A 268 28.79 1.78 41.46
N LYS A 269 27.49 1.71 41.25
CA LYS A 269 26.53 2.59 41.93
C LYS A 269 25.97 1.88 43.15
N GLU A 270 25.87 2.58 44.28
CA GLU A 270 25.09 2.09 45.41
C GLU A 270 23.65 1.77 44.93
N PRO A 271 23.12 0.57 45.20
CA PRO A 271 21.73 0.27 44.89
C PRO A 271 20.86 1.25 45.68
N ALA A 272 19.97 1.98 44.99
CA ALA A 272 19.05 2.88 45.65
C ALA A 272 18.18 2.05 46.61
N LEU A 273 18.38 2.20 47.93
CA LEU A 273 17.50 1.66 48.95
C LEU A 273 16.11 2.26 48.70
N LEU A 274 15.18 1.42 48.24
CA LEU A 274 13.76 1.76 48.19
C LEU A 274 13.29 1.92 49.64
N LEU A 275 13.21 3.17 50.11
CA LEU A 275 12.43 3.53 51.29
C LEU A 275 10.98 3.06 51.04
N GLN A 276 10.52 2.14 51.88
CA GLN A 276 9.10 1.75 51.98
C GLN A 276 8.28 2.87 52.63
#